data_AF-A0A539EKC2-F1
#
_entry.id   AF-A0A539EKC2-F1
#
_cell.length_a   1.000
_cell.length_b   1.000
_cell.length_c   1.000
_cell.angle_alpha   90.00
_cell.angle_beta   90.00
_cell.angle_gamma   90.00
#
_symmetry.space_group_name_H-M   'P 1'
#
loop_
_entity.id
_entity.type
_entity.pdbx_description
1 polymer ?
#
loop_
_entity_poly.entity_id
_entity_poly.type
_entity_poly.pdbx_seq_one_letter_code
_entity_poly.pdbx_strand_id
1 'polypeptide(L)'
;MTPRARRPIGVFDSGVGGLTVLRALRRELPSERLLYLGDTARVPYGTKSQETVTRYSLEVGRFLESKGVKHMVVACNTATALA
;
A
#
# COMPACT_ATOMS: atom_id res chain seq x y z
N MET A 1 7.01 20.17 14.03
CA MET A 1 6.37 19.15 13.16
C MET A 1 4.86 19.30 13.21
N THR A 2 4.20 19.46 12.07
CA THR A 2 2.73 19.58 12.02
C THR A 2 2.04 18.23 12.34
N PRO A 3 0.78 18.22 12.78
CA PRO A 3 0.02 16.98 13.03
C PRO A 3 0.00 16.04 11.83
N ARG A 4 -0.08 16.61 10.61
CA ARG A 4 -0.01 15.85 9.35
C ARG A 4 1.35 15.17 9.15
N ALA A 5 2.46 15.81 9.52
CA ALA A 5 3.79 15.23 9.38
C ALA A 5 4.03 13.98 10.25
N ARG A 6 3.25 13.79 11.32
CA ARG A 6 3.33 12.61 12.22
C ARG A 6 2.50 11.41 11.77
N ARG A 7 1.65 11.58 10.76
CA ARG A 7 0.82 10.50 10.20
C ARG A 7 1.68 9.50 9.41
N PRO A 8 1.31 8.21 9.37
CA PRO A 8 2.12 7.21 8.68
C PRO A 8 2.03 7.33 7.16
N ILE A 9 3.03 6.79 6.46
CA ILE A 9 2.95 6.45 5.04
C ILE A 9 2.31 5.06 4.93
N GLY A 10 1.21 4.96 4.19
CA GLY A 10 0.57 3.68 3.87
C GLY A 10 1.30 2.98 2.73
N VAL A 11 1.54 1.68 2.86
CA VAL A 11 2.16 0.84 1.83
C VAL A 11 1.22 -0.34 1.58
N PHE A 12 0.80 -0.55 0.34
CA PHE A 12 -0.12 -1.60 -0.06
C PHE A 12 0.55 -2.58 -1.02
N ASP A 13 0.39 -3.88 -0.80
CA ASP A 13 0.66 -4.92 -1.79
C ASP A 13 -0.45 -6.00 -1.78
N SER A 14 -0.57 -6.76 -2.87
CA SER A 14 -1.49 -7.90 -2.98
C SER A 14 -1.11 -9.09 -2.08
N GLY A 15 0.10 -9.11 -1.53
CA GLY A 15 0.62 -10.19 -0.70
C GLY A 15 1.72 -9.71 0.23
N VAL A 16 2.82 -10.47 0.29
CA VAL A 16 4.00 -10.15 1.12
C VAL A 16 5.20 -9.63 0.30
N GLY A 17 5.11 -9.62 -1.03
CA GLY A 17 6.20 -9.21 -1.91
C GLY A 17 6.61 -7.75 -1.71
N GLY A 18 5.64 -6.90 -1.40
CA GLY A 18 5.82 -5.48 -1.09
C GLY A 18 6.62 -5.20 0.18
N LEU A 19 6.95 -6.21 0.99
CA LEU A 19 7.88 -6.04 2.12
C LEU A 19 9.29 -5.63 1.66
N THR A 20 9.65 -5.93 0.41
CA THR A 20 10.90 -5.44 -0.21
C THR A 20 10.90 -3.92 -0.35
N VAL A 21 9.79 -3.35 -0.83
CA VAL A 21 9.57 -1.88 -0.91
C VAL A 21 9.50 -1.28 0.50
N LEU A 22 8.79 -1.93 1.43
CA LEU A 22 8.74 -1.48 2.82
C LEU A 22 10.14 -1.40 3.46
N ARG A 23 10.99 -2.40 3.20
CA ARG A 23 12.38 -2.42 3.68
C ARG A 23 13.21 -1.28 3.09
N ALA A 24 13.05 -0.99 1.80
CA ALA A 24 13.71 0.14 1.16
C ALA A 24 13.24 1.48 1.74
N LEU A 25 11.92 1.67 1.90
CA LEU A 25 11.36 2.88 2.52
C LEU A 25 11.88 3.07 3.94
N ARG A 26 11.96 2.01 4.75
CA ARG A 26 12.48 2.09 6.12
C ARG A 26 13.95 2.50 6.17
N ARG A 27 14.74 2.14 5.15
CA ARG A 27 16.16 2.53 5.05
C ARG A 27 16.31 4.00 4.66
N GLU A 28 15.57 4.44 3.64
CA GLU A 28 15.68 5.82 3.12
C GLU A 28 14.94 6.85 3.99
N LEU A 29 13.87 6.42 4.68
CA LEU A 29 13.02 7.26 5.51
C LEU A 29 12.96 6.71 6.95
N PRO A 30 14.08 6.68 7.69
CA PRO A 30 14.16 6.02 9.01
C PRO A 30 13.29 6.69 10.08
N SER A 31 12.97 7.98 9.90
CA SER A 31 12.13 8.76 10.81
C SER A 31 10.64 8.64 10.51
N GLU A 32 10.26 7.96 9.41
CA GLU A 32 8.87 7.84 8.99
C GLU A 32 8.17 6.65 9.64
N ARG A 33 6.91 6.87 10.01
CA ARG A 33 6.03 5.77 10.43
C ARG A 33 5.46 5.12 9.20
N LEU A 34 5.62 3.81 9.06
CA LEU A 34 5.09 3.05 7.93
C LEU A 34 3.93 2.17 8.39
N LEU A 35 2.85 2.12 7.61
CA LEU A 35 1.72 1.22 7.80
C LEU A 35 1.61 0.33 6.56
N TYR A 36 1.84 -0.97 6.71
CA TYR A 36 1.79 -1.92 5.60
C TYR A 36 0.48 -2.70 5.60
N LEU A 37 -0.15 -2.84 4.44
CA LEU A 37 -1.29 -3.71 4.20
C LEU A 37 -0.95 -4.68 3.07
N GLY A 38 -0.92 -5.96 3.41
CA GLY A 38 -0.84 -7.06 2.45
C GLY A 38 -2.20 -7.71 2.26
N ASP A 39 -2.76 -7.64 1.06
CA ASP A 39 -4.10 -8.16 0.74
C ASP A 39 -4.12 -9.67 0.44
N THR A 40 -3.55 -10.42 1.37
CA THR A 40 -3.29 -11.86 1.23
C THR A 40 -4.56 -12.70 1.02
N ALA A 41 -5.72 -12.24 1.47
CA ALA A 41 -6.99 -12.93 1.28
C ALA A 41 -7.45 -12.98 -0.20
N ARG A 42 -6.91 -12.12 -1.06
CA ARG A 42 -7.32 -11.96 -2.46
C ARG A 42 -6.17 -12.19 -3.46
N VAL A 43 -5.03 -12.68 -2.97
CA VAL A 43 -3.88 -13.07 -3.78
C VAL A 43 -4.22 -14.26 -4.70
N PRO A 44 -3.61 -14.40 -5.90
CA PRO A 44 -2.79 -13.42 -6.60
C PRO A 44 -3.60 -12.47 -7.49
N TYR A 45 -3.26 -11.17 -7.44
CA TYR A 45 -3.87 -10.15 -8.29
C TYR A 45 -3.61 -10.38 -9.78
N GLY A 46 -2.46 -10.97 -10.15
CA GLY A 46 -2.08 -11.22 -11.55
C GLY A 46 -3.04 -12.14 -12.32
N THR A 47 -3.94 -12.85 -11.63
CA THR A 47 -4.96 -13.72 -12.26
C THR A 47 -6.33 -13.07 -12.37
N LYS A 48 -6.48 -11.82 -11.91
CA LYS A 48 -7.77 -11.12 -11.83
C LYS A 48 -7.94 -10.15 -13.00
N SER A 49 -9.18 -9.84 -13.33
CA SER A 49 -9.49 -8.81 -14.33
C SER A 49 -9.03 -7.44 -13.84
N GLN A 50 -8.78 -6.52 -14.78
CA GLN A 50 -8.45 -5.13 -14.48
C GLN A 50 -9.48 -4.50 -13.54
N GLU A 51 -10.77 -4.64 -13.84
CA GLU A 51 -11.86 -4.08 -13.02
C GLU A 51 -11.82 -4.61 -11.58
N THR A 52 -11.48 -5.90 -11.41
CA THR A 52 -11.35 -6.51 -10.09
C THR A 52 -10.15 -5.95 -9.34
N VAL A 53 -9.00 -5.81 -10.01
CA VAL A 53 -7.79 -5.21 -9.43
C VAL A 53 -8.02 -3.76 -9.04
N THR A 54 -8.67 -2.96 -9.90
CA THR A 54 -9.03 -1.58 -9.61
C THR A 54 -9.95 -1.48 -8.38
N ARG A 55 -10.99 -2.32 -8.32
CA ARG A 55 -11.91 -2.36 -7.17
C ARG A 55 -11.17 -2.67 -5.87
N TYR A 56 -10.35 -3.72 -5.84
CA TYR A 56 -9.63 -4.08 -4.62
C TYR A 56 -8.61 -3.02 -4.21
N SER A 57 -7.89 -2.43 -5.17
CA SER A 57 -6.95 -1.33 -4.91
C SER A 57 -7.66 -0.12 -4.28
N LEU A 58 -8.85 0.24 -4.77
CA LEU A 58 -9.65 1.33 -4.21
C LEU A 58 -10.16 1.02 -2.79
N GLU A 59 -10.61 -0.21 -2.54
CA GLU A 59 -11.03 -0.64 -1.19
C GLU A 59 -9.87 -0.56 -0.19
N VAL A 60 -8.69 -1.05 -0.58
CA VAL A 60 -7.48 -0.94 0.23
C VAL A 60 -7.09 0.53 0.45
N GLY A 61 -7.17 1.35 -0.60
CA GLY A 61 -6.88 2.78 -0.52
C GLY A 61 -7.77 3.50 0.49
N ARG A 62 -9.08 3.27 0.43
CA ARG A 62 -10.05 3.80 1.41
C ARG A 62 -9.78 3.32 2.83
N PHE A 63 -9.39 2.06 2.99
CA PHE A 63 -9.01 1.54 4.30
C PHE A 63 -7.78 2.26 4.86
N LEU A 64 -6.71 2.40 4.06
CA LEU A 64 -5.50 3.13 4.49
C LEU A 64 -5.78 4.60 4.78
N GLU A 65 -6.62 5.25 3.96
CA GLU A 65 -7.09 6.61 4.20
C GLU A 65 -7.81 6.73 5.57
N SER A 66 -8.69 5.78 5.91
CA SER A 66 -9.36 5.73 7.22
C SER A 66 -8.41 5.54 8.40
N LYS A 67 -7.21 4.99 8.17
CA LYS A 67 -6.13 4.91 9.17
C LYS A 67 -5.31 6.20 9.28
N GLY A 68 -5.67 7.22 8.51
CA GLY A 68 -5.07 8.54 8.57
C GLY A 68 -3.66 8.59 8.00
N VAL A 69 -3.38 7.84 6.92
CA VAL A 69 -2.08 7.94 6.23
C VAL A 69 -1.92 9.32 5.58
N LYS A 70 -0.70 9.84 5.52
CA LYS A 70 -0.39 11.13 4.85
C LYS A 70 -0.02 10.97 3.37
N HIS A 71 0.47 9.79 3.01
CA HIS A 71 0.85 9.36 1.67
C HIS A 71 0.56 7.87 1.52
N MET A 72 0.38 7.43 0.28
CA MET A 72 0.14 6.03 -0.06
C MET A 72 1.15 5.57 -1.11
N VAL A 73 1.71 4.38 -0.91
CA VAL A 73 2.64 3.71 -1.81
C VAL A 73 1.99 2.39 -2.26
N VAL A 74 1.82 2.22 -3.56
CA VAL A 74 1.39 0.96 -4.15
C VAL A 74 2.63 0.15 -4.49
N ALA A 75 2.90 -0.88 -3.69
CA ALA A 75 4.04 -1.78 -3.82
C ALA A 75 3.73 -3.06 -4.65
N CYS A 76 2.50 -3.21 -5.14
CA CYS A 76 2.10 -4.29 -6.02
C CYS A 76 2.23 -3.87 -7.49
N ASN A 77 3.11 -4.51 -8.25
CA ASN A 77 3.29 -4.20 -9.68
C ASN A 77 1.98 -4.35 -10.48
N THR A 78 1.21 -5.40 -10.23
CA THR A 78 -0.08 -5.62 -10.93
C THR A 78 -1.09 -4.53 -10.62
N ALA A 79 -1.18 -4.09 -9.36
CA ALA A 79 -2.06 -2.98 -9.00
C ALA A 79 -1.61 -1.68 -9.67
N THR A 80 -0.31 -1.35 -9.62
CA THR A 80 0.26 -0.16 -10.26
C THR A 80 0.05 -0.13 -11.78
N ALA A 81 0.08 -1.28 -12.44
CA ALA A 81 -0.09 -1.34 -13.89
C ALA A 81 -1.54 -1.19 -14.36
N LEU A 82 -2.52 -1.50 -13.50
CA LEU A 82 -3.92 -1.67 -13.90
C LEU A 82 -4.89 -0.67 -13.25
N ALA A 83 -4.50 -0.02 -12.15
CA ALA A 83 -5.36 0.79 -11.28
C ALA A 83 -4.81 2.19 -11.00
#